data_AF-A0A6V6Z6M0-F1
#
_entry.id   AF-A0A6V6Z6M0-F1
#
_cell.length_a   1.000
_cell.length_b   1.000
_cell.length_c   1.000
_cell.angle_alpha   90.00
_cell.angle_beta   90.00
_cell.angle_gamma   90.00
#
_symmetry.space_group_name_H-M   'P 1'
#
loop_
_entity.id
_entity.type
_entity.pdbx_description
1 polymer ?
#
loop_
_entity_poly.entity_id
_entity_poly.type
_entity_poly.pdbx_seq_one_letter_code
_entity_poly.pdbx_strand_id
1 'polypeptide(L)'
;MAVSVSKLNKFVLFKLPSAYFCGVRVKAIDQNSCTVTVKHRWINQNPFNSMYFAVQAMAAELTTGALVISQIQESGKKISMLVANNKGNFTKKATGRITFICNDGHLIAEAIKRTIETGEGQTFWMKSIGTNEEGAQVSEMDFEWSVRLK
;
A
#
# COMPACT_ATOMS: atom_id res chain seq x y z
N MET A 1 -12.14 4.06 -15.95
CA MET A 1 -11.10 5.10 -16.18
C MET A 1 -9.95 4.79 -15.25
N ALA A 2 -8.73 4.63 -15.78
CA ALA A 2 -7.58 4.16 -15.00
C ALA A 2 -7.34 4.99 -13.72
N VAL A 3 -6.85 4.30 -12.70
CA VAL A 3 -6.34 4.91 -11.46
C VAL A 3 -5.16 5.80 -11.82
N SER A 4 -5.09 7.00 -11.24
CA SER A 4 -3.96 7.90 -11.44
C SER A 4 -3.46 8.41 -10.09
N VAL A 5 -2.20 8.82 -10.05
CA VAL A 5 -1.54 9.35 -8.84
C VAL A 5 -2.35 10.50 -8.21
N SER A 6 -2.90 11.41 -9.03
CA SER A 6 -3.73 12.52 -8.55
C SER A 6 -5.03 12.03 -7.92
N LYS A 7 -5.71 11.06 -8.55
CA LYS A 7 -6.95 10.48 -8.01
C LYS A 7 -6.70 9.72 -6.71
N LEU A 8 -5.62 8.94 -6.63
CA LEU A 8 -5.24 8.22 -5.41
C LEU A 8 -4.94 9.19 -4.28
N ASN A 9 -4.16 10.25 -4.52
CA ASN A 9 -3.89 11.22 -3.46
C ASN A 9 -5.13 12.00 -3.03
N LYS A 10 -6.09 12.27 -3.93
CA LYS A 10 -7.42 12.77 -3.56
C LYS A 10 -8.20 11.75 -2.72
N PHE A 11 -8.20 10.47 -3.11
CA PHE A 11 -8.81 9.40 -2.33
C PHE A 11 -8.22 9.34 -0.92
N VAL A 12 -6.89 9.38 -0.78
CA VAL A 12 -6.21 9.40 0.52
C VAL A 12 -6.64 10.61 1.33
N LEU A 13 -6.72 11.80 0.74
CA LEU A 13 -7.22 13.00 1.44
C LEU A 13 -8.64 12.82 1.99
N PHE A 14 -9.57 12.29 1.19
CA PHE A 14 -10.99 12.24 1.55
C PHE A 14 -11.42 10.97 2.29
N LYS A 15 -10.68 9.86 2.14
CA LYS A 15 -11.04 8.54 2.70
C LYS A 15 -10.05 8.06 3.75
N LEU A 16 -8.80 8.56 3.74
CA LEU A 16 -7.76 8.23 4.70
C LEU A 16 -7.07 9.50 5.23
N PRO A 17 -7.80 10.46 5.81
CA PRO A 17 -7.26 11.77 6.18
C PRO A 17 -6.08 11.67 7.15
N SER A 18 -6.07 10.68 8.07
CA SER A 18 -4.94 10.42 8.97
C SER A 18 -3.64 10.16 8.21
N ALA A 19 -3.67 9.29 7.19
CA ALA A 19 -2.52 9.03 6.32
C ALA A 19 -2.12 10.28 5.52
N TYR A 20 -3.10 11.05 5.03
CA TYR A 20 -2.83 12.28 4.31
C TYR A 20 -2.09 13.31 5.17
N PHE A 21 -2.56 13.56 6.39
CA PHE A 21 -1.94 14.52 7.32
C PHE A 21 -0.59 14.04 7.85
N CYS A 22 -0.38 12.72 7.98
CA CYS A 22 0.93 12.12 8.26
C CYS A 22 1.91 12.23 7.07
N GLY A 23 1.45 12.69 5.90
CA GLY A 23 2.32 12.95 4.74
C GLY A 23 2.49 11.78 3.77
N VAL A 24 1.63 10.75 3.85
CA VAL A 24 1.61 9.61 2.92
C VAL A 24 1.15 10.05 1.54
N ARG A 25 2.00 9.87 0.52
CA ARG A 25 1.68 10.27 -0.87
C ARG A 25 2.08 9.20 -1.87
N VAL A 26 1.15 8.81 -2.73
CA VAL A 26 1.45 8.01 -3.92
C VAL A 26 2.32 8.85 -4.86
N LYS A 27 3.39 8.25 -5.40
CA LYS A 27 4.32 8.88 -6.34
C LYS A 27 4.23 8.32 -7.74
N ALA A 28 4.13 7.00 -7.86
CA ALA A 28 3.98 6.31 -9.13
C ALA A 28 3.11 5.08 -8.92
N ILE A 29 2.38 4.71 -9.96
CA ILE A 29 1.62 3.46 -10.01
C ILE A 29 1.54 3.02 -11.47
N ASP A 30 1.75 1.73 -11.69
CA ASP A 30 1.48 1.03 -12.94
C ASP A 30 0.81 -0.32 -12.60
N GLN A 31 0.71 -1.23 -13.58
CA GLN A 31 0.05 -2.53 -13.41
C GLN A 31 0.78 -3.45 -12.42
N ASN A 32 2.11 -3.34 -12.34
CA ASN A 32 2.98 -4.24 -11.60
C ASN A 32 3.47 -3.64 -10.29
N SER A 33 3.63 -2.32 -10.23
CA SER A 33 4.27 -1.63 -9.12
C SER A 33 3.53 -0.39 -8.63
N CYS A 34 3.67 -0.12 -7.33
CA CYS A 34 3.20 1.12 -6.73
C CYS A 34 4.24 1.66 -5.76
N THR A 35 4.54 2.95 -5.90
CA THR A 35 5.49 3.67 -5.07
C THR A 35 4.78 4.73 -4.24
N VAL A 36 4.98 4.69 -2.93
CA VAL A 36 4.46 5.66 -1.95
C VAL A 36 5.64 6.27 -1.19
N THR A 37 5.53 7.54 -0.82
CA THR A 37 6.57 8.21 -0.02
C THR A 37 5.97 8.89 1.21
N VAL A 38 6.77 8.96 2.27
CA VAL A 38 6.48 9.74 3.48
C VAL A 38 7.75 10.47 3.90
N LYS A 39 7.64 11.74 4.30
CA LYS A 39 8.75 12.48 4.92
C LYS A 39 8.57 12.49 6.44
N HIS A 40 9.60 12.11 7.17
CA HIS A 40 9.67 12.25 8.63
C HIS A 40 9.53 13.73 9.05
N ARG A 41 8.57 14.01 9.93
CA ARG A 41 8.14 15.35 10.40
C ARG A 41 7.61 15.22 11.82
N TRP A 42 7.45 16.36 12.52
CA TRP A 42 6.96 16.38 13.90
C TRP A 42 5.64 15.62 14.11
N ILE A 43 4.72 15.69 13.13
CA ILE A 43 3.38 15.08 13.21
C ILE A 43 3.39 13.55 13.09
N ASN A 44 4.45 12.98 12.52
CA ASN A 44 4.56 11.54 12.27
C ASN A 44 5.76 10.89 12.96
N GLN A 45 6.39 11.60 13.90
CA GLN A 45 7.52 11.10 14.68
C GLN A 45 7.06 10.23 15.85
N ASN A 46 7.97 9.40 16.35
CA ASN A 46 7.87 8.69 17.62
C ASN A 46 8.85 9.30 18.66
N PRO A 47 8.80 8.88 19.95
CA PRO A 47 9.70 9.39 21.00
C PRO A 47 11.20 9.10 20.78
N PHE A 48 11.58 8.36 19.73
CA PHE A 48 12.94 7.95 19.42
C PHE A 48 13.54 8.71 18.22
N ASN A 49 12.95 9.86 17.85
CA ASN A 49 13.35 10.72 16.74
C ASN A 49 13.35 10.04 15.37
N SER A 50 12.35 9.18 15.13
CA SER A 50 12.12 8.54 13.84
C SER A 50 10.63 8.44 13.52
N MET A 51 10.29 8.09 12.28
CA MET A 51 8.91 7.93 11.86
C MET A 51 8.21 6.83 12.65
N TYR A 52 7.02 7.14 13.18
CA TYR A 52 6.20 6.20 13.91
C TYR A 52 5.83 4.99 13.05
N PHE A 53 5.92 3.78 13.63
CA PHE A 53 5.79 2.53 12.89
C PHE A 53 4.44 2.42 12.16
N ALA A 54 3.35 2.94 12.76
CA ALA A 54 2.04 2.92 12.12
C ALA A 54 1.99 3.79 10.87
N VAL A 55 2.77 4.87 10.79
CA VAL A 55 2.84 5.73 9.58
C VAL A 55 3.61 5.01 8.47
N GLN A 56 4.64 4.25 8.82
CA GLN A 56 5.31 3.35 7.89
C GLN A 56 4.33 2.29 7.36
N ALA A 57 3.50 1.70 8.25
CA ALA A 57 2.46 0.75 7.87
C ALA A 57 1.39 1.35 6.95
N MET A 58 0.89 2.56 7.23
CA MET A 58 -0.04 3.26 6.34
C MET A 58 0.54 3.43 4.92
N ALA A 59 1.83 3.77 4.83
CA ALA A 59 2.48 3.95 3.54
C ALA A 59 2.70 2.64 2.80
N ALA A 60 3.16 1.61 3.51
CA ALA A 60 3.38 0.27 2.98
C ALA A 60 2.06 -0.37 2.51
N GLU A 61 1.01 -0.30 3.33
CA GLU A 61 -0.34 -0.79 2.99
C GLU A 61 -0.87 -0.10 1.74
N LEU A 62 -0.70 1.22 1.64
CA LEU A 62 -1.19 1.98 0.48
C LEU A 62 -0.53 1.55 -0.83
N THR A 63 0.73 1.08 -0.81
CA THR A 63 1.37 0.56 -2.03
C THR A 63 0.64 -0.69 -2.54
N THR A 64 0.35 -1.64 -1.66
CA THR A 64 -0.30 -2.91 -2.01
C THR A 64 -1.78 -2.69 -2.33
N GLY A 65 -2.49 -1.95 -1.48
CA GLY A 65 -3.91 -1.66 -1.66
C GLY A 65 -4.23 -0.85 -2.92
N ALA A 66 -3.36 0.09 -3.30
CA ALA A 66 -3.57 0.85 -4.54
C ALA A 66 -3.48 -0.04 -5.80
N LEU A 67 -2.61 -1.05 -5.81
CA LEU A 67 -2.55 -2.04 -6.88
C LEU A 67 -3.83 -2.88 -6.95
N VAL A 68 -4.30 -3.38 -5.79
CA VAL A 68 -5.56 -4.14 -5.72
C VAL A 68 -6.74 -3.29 -6.21
N ILE A 69 -6.83 -2.02 -5.80
CA ILE A 69 -7.85 -1.08 -6.28
C ILE A 69 -7.77 -0.92 -7.81
N SER A 70 -6.57 -0.75 -8.37
CA SER A 70 -6.40 -0.57 -9.82
C SER A 70 -6.90 -1.77 -10.60
N GLN A 71 -6.47 -2.97 -10.24
CA GLN A 71 -6.84 -4.17 -10.97
C GLN A 71 -8.31 -4.56 -10.78
N ILE A 72 -8.91 -4.30 -9.61
CA ILE A 72 -10.36 -4.43 -9.44
C ILE A 72 -11.10 -3.50 -10.40
N GLN A 73 -10.68 -2.23 -10.51
CA GLN A 73 -11.31 -1.29 -11.44
C GLN A 73 -11.14 -1.71 -12.90
N GLU A 74 -9.98 -2.23 -13.27
CA GLU A 74 -9.69 -2.76 -14.61
C GLU A 74 -10.55 -3.98 -14.95
N SER A 75 -10.84 -4.85 -13.97
CA SER A 75 -11.70 -6.02 -14.16
C SER A 75 -13.16 -5.66 -14.53
N GLY A 76 -13.60 -4.44 -14.23
CA GLY A 76 -14.99 -4.01 -14.40
C GLY A 76 -16.01 -4.70 -13.48
N LYS A 77 -15.55 -5.53 -12.53
CA LYS A 77 -16.41 -6.26 -11.59
C LYS A 77 -16.52 -5.54 -10.25
N LYS A 78 -17.63 -5.75 -9.56
CA LYS A 78 -17.83 -5.28 -8.18
C LYS A 78 -17.19 -6.29 -7.24
N ILE A 79 -15.94 -6.04 -6.85
CA ILE A 79 -15.19 -6.87 -5.91
C ILE A 79 -14.97 -6.07 -4.63
N SER A 80 -15.31 -6.63 -3.47
CA SER A 80 -14.86 -6.11 -2.18
C SER A 80 -13.41 -6.53 -1.93
N MET A 81 -12.64 -5.64 -1.30
CA MET A 81 -11.28 -5.93 -0.83
C MET A 81 -11.15 -5.55 0.65
N LEU A 82 -10.37 -6.31 1.41
CA LEU A 82 -10.11 -6.06 2.83
C LEU A 82 -8.72 -6.56 3.22
N VAL A 83 -8.03 -5.85 4.11
CA VAL A 83 -6.83 -6.38 4.77
C VAL A 83 -7.27 -7.40 5.83
N ALA A 84 -6.84 -8.65 5.68
CA ALA A 84 -7.14 -9.73 6.62
C ALA A 84 -6.07 -9.82 7.72
N ASN A 85 -4.79 -9.70 7.34
CA ASN A 85 -3.66 -9.82 8.24
C ASN A 85 -2.52 -8.88 7.80
N ASN A 86 -1.63 -8.54 8.74
CA ASN A 86 -0.38 -7.87 8.44
C ASN A 86 0.77 -8.42 9.29
N LYS A 87 1.98 -8.35 8.73
CA LYS A 87 3.24 -8.63 9.45
C LYS A 87 4.32 -7.69 8.96
N GLY A 88 5.34 -7.44 9.76
CA GLY A 88 6.43 -6.56 9.34
C GLY A 88 7.66 -6.63 10.22
N ASN A 89 8.78 -6.28 9.63
CA ASN A 89 10.10 -6.21 10.24
C ASN A 89 10.66 -4.79 10.09
N PHE A 90 11.21 -4.24 11.18
CA PHE A 90 11.82 -2.91 11.22
C PHE A 90 13.32 -3.06 11.47
N THR A 91 14.13 -2.78 10.45
CA THR A 91 15.58 -3.04 10.46
C THR A 91 16.40 -1.81 10.82
N LYS A 92 15.87 -0.60 10.56
CA LYS A 92 16.57 0.67 10.82
C LYS A 92 15.56 1.76 11.18
N LYS A 93 16.02 2.78 11.90
CA LYS A 93 15.21 3.98 12.15
C LYS A 93 14.84 4.65 10.83
N ALA A 94 13.55 4.88 10.64
CA ALA A 94 13.02 5.61 9.49
C ALA A 94 13.17 7.13 9.70
N THR A 95 14.25 7.70 9.18
CA THR A 95 14.53 9.15 9.19
C THR A 95 14.56 9.70 7.76
N GLY A 96 14.38 11.02 7.61
CA GLY A 96 14.35 11.65 6.29
C GLY A 96 13.10 11.29 5.48
N ARG A 97 13.25 11.11 4.18
CA ARG A 97 12.18 10.58 3.31
C ARG A 97 12.32 9.08 3.17
N ILE A 98 11.21 8.37 3.39
CA ILE A 98 11.12 6.94 3.15
C ILE A 98 10.27 6.70 1.90
N THR A 99 10.77 5.82 1.04
CA THR A 99 10.09 5.35 -0.17
C THR A 99 9.67 3.90 0.05
N PHE A 100 8.38 3.64 -0.06
CA PHE A 100 7.77 2.31 0.01
C PHE A 100 7.40 1.85 -1.40
N ILE A 101 7.78 0.62 -1.74
CA ILE A 101 7.51 0.04 -3.05
C ILE A 101 6.94 -1.36 -2.89
N CYS A 102 5.83 -1.62 -3.58
CA CYS A 102 5.31 -2.95 -3.83
C CYS A 102 5.45 -3.26 -5.32
N ASN A 103 5.92 -4.47 -5.66
CA ASN A 103 6.10 -4.97 -7.03
C ASN A 103 5.23 -6.22 -7.31
N ASP A 104 4.29 -6.51 -6.43
CA ASP A 104 3.52 -7.75 -6.43
C ASP A 104 2.23 -7.65 -7.24
N GLY A 105 2.15 -6.74 -8.20
CA GLY A 105 0.95 -6.57 -9.05
C GLY A 105 0.54 -7.88 -9.75
N HIS A 106 1.50 -8.73 -10.09
CA HIS A 106 1.27 -10.03 -10.72
C HIS A 106 0.42 -11.00 -9.88
N LEU A 107 0.42 -10.90 -8.54
CA LEU A 107 -0.34 -11.80 -7.66
C LEU A 107 -1.85 -11.52 -7.69
N ILE A 108 -2.24 -10.29 -7.99
CA ILE A 108 -3.63 -9.84 -7.90
C ILE A 108 -4.46 -10.42 -9.05
N ALA A 109 -3.90 -10.48 -10.26
CA ALA A 109 -4.61 -10.90 -11.46
C ALA A 109 -5.15 -12.33 -11.32
N GLU A 110 -4.36 -13.24 -10.75
CA GLU A 110 -4.79 -14.62 -10.50
C GLU A 110 -5.91 -14.69 -9.46
N ALA A 111 -5.79 -13.94 -8.36
CA ALA A 111 -6.81 -13.92 -7.32
C ALA A 111 -8.14 -13.36 -7.83
N ILE A 112 -8.11 -12.25 -8.59
CA ILE A 112 -9.32 -11.68 -9.21
C ILE A 112 -9.95 -12.67 -10.18
N LYS A 113 -9.15 -13.32 -11.05
CA LYS A 113 -9.66 -14.32 -11.99
C LYS A 113 -10.38 -15.45 -11.27
N ARG A 114 -9.75 -16.05 -10.26
CA ARG A 114 -10.35 -17.13 -9.45
C ARG A 114 -11.63 -16.66 -8.75
N THR A 115 -11.63 -15.48 -8.13
CA THR A 115 -12.83 -14.89 -7.51
C THR A 115 -13.98 -14.75 -8.49
N ILE A 116 -13.71 -14.40 -9.75
CA ILE A 116 -14.73 -14.28 -10.79
C ILE A 116 -15.24 -15.65 -11.26
N GLU A 117 -14.34 -16.61 -11.44
CA GLU A 117 -14.66 -17.95 -11.95
C GLU A 117 -15.42 -18.80 -10.93
N THR A 118 -15.03 -18.74 -9.65
CA THR A 118 -15.59 -19.61 -8.60
C THR A 118 -16.70 -18.95 -7.79
N GLY A 119 -16.72 -17.62 -7.72
CA GLY A 119 -17.58 -16.88 -6.79
C GLY A 119 -17.10 -16.89 -5.34
N GLU A 120 -16.01 -17.59 -5.04
CA GLU A 120 -15.45 -17.69 -3.69
C GLU A 120 -14.46 -16.56 -3.39
N GLY A 121 -14.34 -16.22 -2.09
CA GLY A 121 -13.34 -15.27 -1.64
C GLY A 121 -11.92 -15.85 -1.80
N GLN A 122 -10.98 -15.03 -2.23
CA GLN A 122 -9.57 -15.40 -2.37
C GLN A 122 -8.72 -14.54 -1.44
N THR A 123 -7.65 -15.11 -0.89
CA THR A 123 -6.63 -14.36 -0.16
C THR A 123 -5.26 -14.49 -0.80
N PHE A 124 -4.45 -13.43 -0.68
CA PHE A 124 -3.08 -13.43 -1.17
C PHE A 124 -2.25 -12.40 -0.39
N TRP A 125 -0.98 -12.73 -0.19
CA TRP A 125 -0.02 -11.84 0.47
C TRP A 125 0.66 -10.93 -0.54
N MET A 126 0.87 -9.67 -0.17
CA MET A 126 1.65 -8.71 -0.93
C MET A 126 2.66 -8.04 -0.03
N LYS A 127 3.84 -7.73 -0.57
CA LYS A 127 4.96 -7.15 0.15
C LYS A 127 5.21 -5.70 -0.27
N SER A 128 5.58 -4.89 0.71
CA SER A 128 6.10 -3.55 0.51
C SER A 128 7.42 -3.36 1.26
N ILE A 129 8.45 -2.89 0.55
CA ILE A 129 9.77 -2.60 1.11
C ILE A 129 9.92 -1.09 1.24
N GLY A 130 10.31 -0.63 2.43
CA GLY A 130 10.61 0.77 2.73
C GLY A 130 12.12 1.02 2.76
N THR A 131 12.61 1.99 1.97
CA THR A 131 14.02 2.41 1.94
C THR A 131 14.16 3.90 2.24
N ASN A 132 15.28 4.30 2.86
CA ASN A 132 15.64 5.71 3.03
C ASN A 132 16.26 6.31 1.74
N GLU A 133 16.67 7.57 1.80
CA GLU A 133 17.30 8.30 0.68
C GLU A 133 18.68 7.73 0.26
N GLU A 134 19.31 6.93 1.12
CA GLU A 134 20.57 6.22 0.84
C GLU A 134 20.33 4.82 0.21
N GLY A 135 19.07 4.43 0.01
CA GLY A 135 18.70 3.09 -0.46
C GLY A 135 18.73 2.01 0.63
N ALA A 136 19.02 2.35 1.89
CA ALA A 136 19.02 1.40 2.99
C ALA A 136 17.58 1.02 3.38
N GLN A 137 17.30 -0.28 3.45
CA GLN A 137 16.01 -0.81 3.91
C GLN A 137 15.80 -0.47 5.39
N VAL A 138 14.68 0.19 5.69
CA VAL A 138 14.26 0.55 7.05
C VAL A 138 13.17 -0.36 7.58
N SER A 139 12.32 -0.88 6.69
CA SER A 139 11.24 -1.80 7.03
C SER A 139 10.80 -2.64 5.86
N GLU A 140 10.28 -3.83 6.15
CA GLU A 140 9.55 -4.70 5.22
C GLU A 140 8.21 -5.04 5.85
N MET A 141 7.13 -4.97 5.09
CA MET A 141 5.79 -5.29 5.58
C MET A 141 5.02 -6.08 4.53
N ASP A 142 4.29 -7.08 4.99
CA ASP A 142 3.42 -7.90 4.18
C ASP A 142 1.98 -7.72 4.64
N PHE A 143 1.06 -7.64 3.69
CA PHE A 143 -0.37 -7.49 3.90
C PHE A 143 -1.10 -8.62 3.19
N GLU A 144 -1.94 -9.34 3.93
CA GLU A 144 -2.85 -10.31 3.34
C GLU A 144 -4.12 -9.60 2.92
N TRP A 145 -4.38 -9.61 1.61
CA TRP A 145 -5.61 -9.08 1.04
C TRP A 145 -6.61 -10.20 0.85
N SER A 146 -7.86 -9.94 1.22
CA SER A 146 -9.01 -10.74 0.83
C SER A 146 -9.80 -10.01 -0.26
N VAL A 147 -10.16 -10.71 -1.32
CA VAL A 147 -11.05 -10.23 -2.39
C VAL A 147 -12.25 -11.16 -2.53
N ARG A 148 -13.44 -10.58 -2.75
CA ARG A 148 -14.70 -11.34 -2.91
C ARG A 148 -15.66 -10.61 -3.84
N LEU A 149 -16.37 -11.36 -4.70
CA LEU A 149 -17.46 -10.78 -5.51
C LEU A 149 -18.58 -10.23 -4.60
N LYS A 150 -19.14 -9.09 -5.00
CA LYS A 150 -20.33 -8.48 -4.39
C LYS A 150 -21.60 -8.81 -5.16
#